data_AF-A0A1F8SQ27-F1
#
_entry.id   AF-A0A1F8SQ27-F1
#
_cell.length_a   1.000
_cell.length_b   1.000
_cell.length_c   1.000
_cell.angle_alpha   90.00
_cell.angle_beta   90.00
_cell.angle_gamma   90.00
#
_symmetry.space_group_name_H-M   'P 1'
#
loop_
_entity.id
_entity.type
_entity.pdbx_description
1 polymer ?
#
loop_
_entity_poly.entity_id
_entity_poly.type
_entity_poly.pdbx_seq_one_letter_code
_entity_poly.pdbx_strand_id
1 'polypeptide(L)'
;MNGDVCQISVEDNGIGFNIQYLDRIFKPFERLHGREEYEGSGMGLAICRRIVERHSGAITATSTPGEGSTFIVSLPIHQSKGDS
;
A
#
# COMPACT_ATOMS: atom_id res chain seq x y z
N MET A 1 -3.34 -22.93 8.53
CA MET A 1 -4.39 -22.07 9.11
C MET A 1 -4.86 -21.15 8.00
N ASN A 2 -6.03 -21.41 7.40
CA ASN A 2 -6.68 -20.47 6.48
C ASN A 2 -7.74 -19.76 7.31
N GLY A 3 -7.38 -18.63 7.92
CA GLY A 3 -8.36 -17.72 8.49
C GLY A 3 -8.99 -16.91 7.37
N ASP A 4 -10.24 -16.51 7.55
CA ASP A 4 -10.89 -15.57 6.64
C ASP A 4 -10.11 -14.25 6.60
N VAL A 5 -9.98 -13.68 5.41
CA VAL A 5 -9.27 -12.43 5.16
C VAL A 5 -10.27 -11.40 4.63
N CYS A 6 -10.24 -10.20 5.18
CA CYS A 6 -10.95 -9.04 4.67
C CYS A 6 -10.05 -8.28 3.70
N GLN A 7 -10.56 -8.00 2.49
CA GLN A 7 -9.87 -7.20 1.49
C GLN A 7 -10.53 -5.82 1.36
N ILE A 8 -9.72 -4.77 1.49
CA ILE A 8 -10.12 -3.37 1.33
C ILE A 8 -9.36 -2.83 0.11
N SER A 9 -10.09 -2.30 -0.87
CA SER A 9 -9.48 -1.72 -2.07
C SER A 9 -9.79 -0.22 -2.12
N VAL A 10 -8.78 0.58 -2.43
CA VAL A 10 -8.88 2.04 -2.60
C VAL A 10 -8.39 2.37 -4.00
N GLU A 11 -9.30 2.88 -4.82
CA GLU A 11 -9.02 3.28 -6.20
C GLU A 11 -8.90 4.80 -6.30
N ASP A 12 -7.91 5.25 -7.05
CA ASP A 12 -7.70 6.63 -7.43
C ASP A 12 -7.68 6.77 -8.95
N ASN A 13 -7.98 7.98 -9.42
CA ASN A 13 -7.89 8.41 -10.81
C ASN A 13 -6.67 9.32 -11.04
N GLY A 14 -5.60 9.11 -10.27
CA GLY A 14 -4.37 9.88 -10.36
C GLY A 14 -3.54 9.51 -11.59
N ILE A 15 -2.29 9.94 -11.60
CA ILE A 15 -1.35 9.72 -12.71
C ILE A 15 -0.91 8.26 -12.88
N GLY A 16 -1.23 7.39 -11.91
CA GLY A 16 -0.75 6.01 -11.90
C GLY A 16 0.78 5.88 -11.84
N PHE A 17 1.27 4.66 -11.95
CA PHE A 17 2.69 4.35 -12.00
C PHE A 17 2.95 3.01 -12.68
N ASN A 18 4.19 2.81 -13.16
CA ASN A 18 4.59 1.53 -13.71
C ASN A 18 4.75 0.49 -12.60
N ILE A 19 4.08 -0.65 -12.75
CA ILE A 19 4.07 -1.75 -11.78
C ILE A 19 5.47 -2.25 -11.37
N GLN A 20 6.50 -2.06 -12.19
CA GLN A 20 7.90 -2.36 -11.84
C GLN A 20 8.38 -1.59 -10.59
N TYR A 21 7.71 -0.49 -10.25
CA TYR A 21 8.02 0.32 -9.07
C TYR A 21 7.19 -0.06 -7.84
N LEU A 22 6.38 -1.12 -7.91
CA LEU A 22 5.50 -1.54 -6.81
C LEU A 22 6.23 -1.68 -5.48
N ASP A 23 7.38 -2.34 -5.44
CA ASP A 23 8.13 -2.47 -4.19
C ASP A 23 8.76 -1.17 -3.71
N ARG A 24 9.06 -0.27 -4.65
CA ARG A 24 9.70 1.00 -4.38
C ARG A 24 8.74 1.99 -3.71
N ILE A 25 7.48 2.06 -4.14
CA ILE A 25 6.50 3.02 -3.60
C ILE A 25 6.19 2.86 -2.11
N PHE A 26 6.49 1.69 -1.54
CA PHE A 26 6.29 1.41 -0.12
C PHE A 26 7.57 1.56 0.72
N LYS A 27 8.70 1.93 0.12
CA LYS A 27 9.92 2.23 0.88
C LYS A 27 9.83 3.66 1.45
N PRO A 28 10.36 3.91 2.66
CA PRO A 28 10.37 5.25 3.24
C PRO A 28 11.11 6.25 2.34
N PHE A 29 10.55 7.45 2.22
CA PHE A 29 11.12 8.57 1.44
C PHE A 29 11.21 8.33 -0.07
N GLU A 30 10.71 7.21 -0.59
CA GLU A 30 10.64 6.98 -2.03
C GLU A 30 9.47 7.74 -2.66
N ARG A 31 9.75 8.31 -3.83
CA ARG A 31 8.78 9.04 -4.65
C ARG A 31 9.04 8.68 -6.10
N LEU A 32 7.97 8.46 -6.86
CA LEU A 32 8.08 8.22 -8.31
C LEU A 32 8.05 9.50 -9.13
N HIS A 33 7.51 10.58 -8.55
CA HIS A 33 7.36 11.88 -9.19
C HIS A 33 8.12 12.95 -8.41
N GLY A 34 8.59 13.99 -9.11
CA GLY A 34 9.50 15.01 -8.59
C GLY A 34 8.89 15.83 -7.44
N ARG A 35 9.75 16.47 -6.64
CA ARG A 35 9.32 17.35 -5.53
C ARG A 35 8.45 18.52 -5.97
N GLU A 36 8.56 18.93 -7.21
CA GLU A 36 7.83 20.07 -7.78
C GLU A 36 6.40 19.71 -8.21
N GLU A 37 6.11 18.43 -8.40
CA GLU A 37 4.86 17.99 -9.02
C GLU A 37 3.78 17.63 -7.99
N TYR A 38 4.17 17.19 -6.79
CA TYR A 38 3.25 16.86 -5.70
C TYR A 38 3.88 17.13 -4.32
N GLU A 39 3.11 17.68 -3.39
CA GLU A 39 3.53 17.82 -1.98
C GLU A 39 3.52 16.46 -1.24
N GLY A 40 4.42 16.27 -0.27
CA GLY A 40 4.43 15.08 0.59
C GLY A 40 5.82 14.53 0.92
N SER A 41 5.94 13.87 2.07
CA SER A 41 7.21 13.35 2.59
C SER A 41 7.63 11.98 2.02
N GLY A 42 6.78 11.33 1.22
CA GLY A 42 7.02 9.94 0.76
C GLY A 42 6.91 8.89 1.87
N MET A 43 6.25 9.23 2.99
CA MET A 43 6.11 8.32 4.14
C MET A 43 4.79 7.55 4.18
N GLY A 44 3.74 8.04 3.51
CA GLY A 44 2.37 7.51 3.65
C GLY A 44 2.27 6.00 3.39
N LEU A 45 2.69 5.55 2.22
CA LEU A 45 2.61 4.13 1.84
C LEU A 45 3.54 3.24 2.68
N ALA A 46 4.72 3.74 3.07
CA ALA A 46 5.61 3.02 3.98
C ALA A 46 4.98 2.82 5.36
N ILE A 47 4.24 3.81 5.86
CA ILE A 47 3.45 3.70 7.10
C ILE A 47 2.30 2.69 6.92
N CYS A 48 1.56 2.76 5.81
CA CYS A 48 0.49 1.81 5.50
C CYS A 48 1.01 0.37 5.51
N ARG A 49 2.13 0.09 4.83
CA ARG A 49 2.76 -1.24 4.82
C ARG A 49 3.08 -1.72 6.23
N ARG A 50 3.74 -0.89 7.05
CA ARG A 50 4.06 -1.23 8.45
C ARG A 50 2.83 -1.52 9.30
N ILE A 51 1.77 -0.73 9.14
CA ILE A 51 0.51 -0.94 9.85
C ILE A 51 -0.09 -2.28 9.45
N VAL A 52 -0.19 -2.56 8.15
CA VAL A 52 -0.79 -3.81 7.65
C VAL A 52 0.01 -5.04 8.07
N GLU A 53 1.34 -5.00 7.96
CA GLU A 53 2.25 -6.06 8.42
C GLU A 53 2.09 -6.33 9.93
N ARG A 54 1.94 -5.28 10.74
CA ARG A 54 1.72 -5.41 12.20
C ARG A 54 0.41 -6.15 12.53
N HIS A 55 -0.58 -6.09 11.66
CA HIS A 55 -1.84 -6.82 11.78
C HIS A 55 -1.81 -8.18 11.07
N SER A 56 -0.61 -8.70 10.73
CA SER A 56 -0.41 -9.94 9.99
C SER A 56 -1.09 -9.95 8.61
N GLY A 57 -1.26 -8.78 8.01
CA GLY A 57 -1.85 -8.61 6.69
C GLY A 57 -0.80 -8.38 5.60
N ALA A 58 -1.31 -8.10 4.40
CA ALA A 58 -0.52 -7.73 3.23
C ALA A 58 -1.11 -6.50 2.53
N ILE A 59 -0.25 -5.67 1.93
CA ILE A 59 -0.65 -4.56 1.08
C ILE A 59 0.01 -4.69 -0.29
N THR A 60 -0.75 -4.50 -1.35
CA THR A 60 -0.28 -4.47 -2.73
C THR A 60 -0.99 -3.36 -3.51
N ALA A 61 -0.64 -3.17 -4.77
CA ALA A 61 -1.31 -2.25 -5.66
C ALA A 61 -1.26 -2.74 -7.11
N THR A 62 -2.26 -2.35 -7.87
CA THR A 62 -2.25 -2.36 -9.34
C THR A 62 -2.26 -0.93 -9.83
N SER A 63 -1.59 -0.65 -10.94
CA SER A 63 -1.54 0.72 -11.46
C SER A 63 -1.21 0.71 -12.94
N THR A 64 -1.79 1.67 -13.66
CA THR A 64 -1.53 1.92 -15.07
C THR A 64 -1.19 3.41 -15.21
N PRO A 65 -0.01 3.76 -15.77
CA PRO A 65 0.34 5.16 -16.00
C PRO A 65 -0.74 5.89 -16.82
N GLY A 66 -1.23 7.00 -16.30
CA GLY A 66 -2.28 7.84 -16.89
C GLY A 66 -3.72 7.47 -16.50
N GLU A 67 -3.95 6.29 -15.91
CA GLU A 67 -5.31 5.80 -15.60
C GLU A 67 -5.60 5.75 -14.09
N GLY A 68 -4.56 5.85 -13.24
CA GLY A 68 -4.68 5.80 -11.79
C GLY A 68 -4.14 4.51 -11.18
N SER A 69 -4.46 4.31 -9.91
CA SER A 69 -4.00 3.14 -9.12
C SER A 69 -5.08 2.58 -8.23
N THR A 70 -4.98 1.29 -7.94
CA THR A 70 -5.79 0.62 -6.92
C THR A 70 -4.87 0.01 -5.88
N PHE A 71 -4.98 0.46 -4.63
CA PHE A 71 -4.27 -0.10 -3.49
C PHE A 71 -5.16 -1.12 -2.79
N ILE A 72 -4.59 -2.29 -2.48
CA ILE A 72 -5.33 -3.43 -1.95
C ILE A 72 -4.70 -3.85 -0.63
N VAL A 73 -5.48 -3.76 0.44
CA VAL A 73 -5.11 -4.18 1.79
C VAL A 73 -5.85 -5.49 2.11
N SER A 74 -5.12 -6.50 2.55
CA SER A 74 -5.64 -7.80 3.00
C SER A 74 -5.31 -7.97 4.48
N LEU A 75 -6.33 -8.13 5.33
CA LEU A 75 -6.19 -8.30 6.77
C LEU A 75 -6.90 -9.58 7.23
N PRO A 76 -6.31 -10.40 8.10
CA PRO A 76 -7.03 -11.47 8.77
C PRO A 76 -8.24 -10.92 9.55
N ILE A 77 -9.41 -11.55 9.43
CA ILE A 77 -10.61 -11.15 10.19
C ILE A 77 -10.39 -11.35 11.69
N HIS A 78 -9.62 -12.37 12.05
CA HIS A 78 -9.23 -12.66 13.43
C HIS A 78 -7.73 -12.44 13.59
N GLN A 79 -7.36 -11.53 14.48
CA GLN A 79 -5.97 -11.34 14.88
C GLN A 79 -5.73 -12.11 16.16
N SER A 80 -4.72 -12.98 16.16
CA SER A 80 -4.19 -13.55 17.38
C SER A 80 -3.73 -12.38 18.27
N LYS A 81 -4.31 -12.23 19.47
CA LYS A 81 -3.74 -11.30 20.45
C LYS A 81 -2.28 -11.70 20.63
N GLY A 82 -1.35 -10.78 20.35
CA GLY A 82 0.06 -11.00 20.60
C GLY A 82 0.23 -11.43 22.05
N ASP A 83 0.91 -12.56 22.27
CA ASP A 83 1.33 -12.99 23.60
C ASP A 83 2.03 -11.80 24.27
N SER A 84 1.53 -11.44 25.45
CA SER A 84 2.06 -10.34 26.27
C SER A 84 3.40 -10.71 26.89
#